data_AF-A0A1G1NW04-F1
#
_entry.id   AF-A0A1G1NW04-F1
#
_cell.length_a   1.000
_cell.length_b   1.000
_cell.length_c   1.000
_cell.angle_alpha   90.00
_cell.angle_beta   90.00
_cell.angle_gamma   90.00
#
_symmetry.space_group_name_H-M   'P 1'
#
loop_
_entity.id
_entity.type
_entity.pdbx_description
1 polymer ?
#
loop_
_entity_poly.entity_id
_entity_poly.type
_entity_poly.pdbx_seq_one_letter_code
_entity_poly.pdbx_strand_id
1 'polypeptide(L)'
;MPLSKKILRLLCLGTVLFLLGRAPDKAYASSADSSSAEALAHYTMGLVHDLYESTEEAVAEYEKALESDPAHYLIHFKLASNYARLGMYPEAIAELKTTVRLNTEDLQAHYLLALIYSTQKQYDLASAEYELILKSLSRTEPENVEVFGYLGQLYYSQKKYDKAIEQFEKVMQLEPKNAEVMFLLGSLYLETQQKPVAVDLFLKSIEIDPEHDGSLNSLGYIYAEDEARLDEALDLVKRAVTLDPDNGAYLDSLGWVYYKKGMYTEALESLQKADTLLKDAIICDHLGDVYYKLNEVDKAKQYWKLSLDLRPEQTAVVEKLKQLNKNTTADSSKTR
;
A
#
# COMPACT_ATOMS: atom_id res chain seq x y z
N MET A 1 6.88 -21.62 20.40
CA MET A 1 6.68 -23.03 20.00
C MET A 1 6.17 -23.07 18.55
N PRO A 2 6.75 -23.88 17.66
CA PRO A 2 6.59 -23.73 16.21
C PRO A 2 5.31 -24.43 15.72
N LEU A 3 4.24 -23.66 15.50
CA LEU A 3 3.05 -24.11 14.77
C LEU A 3 2.94 -23.56 13.34
N SER A 4 3.84 -22.66 12.91
CA SER A 4 3.69 -21.90 11.66
C SER A 4 4.07 -22.65 10.37
N LYS A 5 4.87 -23.72 10.44
CA LYS A 5 5.33 -24.44 9.22
C LYS A 5 4.40 -25.57 8.75
N LYS A 6 3.44 -26.01 9.57
CA LYS A 6 2.49 -27.09 9.17
C LYS A 6 1.23 -26.56 8.50
N ILE A 7 0.76 -25.36 8.85
CA ILE A 7 -0.45 -24.77 8.26
C ILE A 7 -0.14 -24.19 6.86
N LEU A 8 1.06 -23.65 6.65
CA LEU A 8 1.51 -23.21 5.32
C LEU A 8 1.76 -24.38 4.34
N ARG A 9 2.10 -25.58 4.85
CA ARG A 9 2.18 -26.81 4.04
C ARG A 9 0.83 -27.37 3.61
N LEU A 10 -0.27 -27.02 4.29
CA LEU A 10 -1.61 -27.46 3.90
C LEU A 10 -2.27 -26.54 2.85
N LEU A 11 -1.90 -25.26 2.80
CA LEU A 11 -2.35 -24.35 1.74
C LEU A 11 -1.65 -24.62 0.39
N CYS A 12 -0.39 -25.06 0.38
CA CYS A 12 0.27 -25.52 -0.85
C CYS A 12 -0.16 -26.92 -1.32
N LEU A 13 -0.78 -27.74 -0.47
CA LEU A 13 -1.34 -29.03 -0.91
C LEU A 13 -2.71 -28.87 -1.58
N GLY A 14 -3.48 -27.83 -1.22
CA GLY A 14 -4.76 -27.52 -1.84
C GLY A 14 -4.64 -27.03 -3.29
N THR A 15 -3.56 -26.31 -3.61
CA THR A 15 -3.27 -25.87 -4.99
C THR A 15 -2.62 -26.97 -5.84
N VAL A 16 -1.88 -27.90 -5.22
CA VAL A 16 -1.35 -29.10 -5.90
C VAL A 16 -2.44 -30.11 -6.26
N LEU A 17 -3.55 -30.17 -5.52
CA LEU A 17 -4.71 -31.02 -5.89
C LEU A 17 -5.62 -30.40 -6.97
N PHE A 18 -5.54 -29.09 -7.22
CA PHE A 18 -6.14 -28.50 -8.42
C PHE A 18 -5.30 -28.78 -9.68
N LEU A 19 -3.98 -28.97 -9.51
CA LEU A 19 -3.04 -29.37 -10.58
C LEU A 19 -3.06 -30.87 -10.94
N LEU A 20 -3.80 -31.70 -10.20
CA LEU A 20 -4.05 -33.11 -10.56
C LEU A 20 -5.49 -33.37 -11.08
N GLY A 21 -6.34 -32.35 -11.11
CA GLY A 21 -7.75 -32.46 -11.50
C GLY A 21 -8.08 -32.01 -12.92
N ARG A 22 -7.24 -31.20 -13.56
CA ARG A 22 -7.36 -30.93 -15.00
C ARG A 22 -6.56 -31.99 -15.75
N ALA A 23 -7.28 -32.88 -16.43
CA ALA A 23 -6.69 -33.75 -17.44
C ALA A 23 -5.76 -32.93 -18.34
N PRO A 24 -4.63 -33.50 -18.82
CA PRO A 24 -3.76 -32.80 -19.75
C PRO A 24 -4.62 -32.30 -20.91
N ASP A 25 -4.69 -30.98 -21.07
CA ASP A 25 -5.36 -30.37 -22.21
C ASP A 25 -4.73 -30.97 -23.48
N LYS A 26 -5.59 -31.19 -24.48
CA LYS A 26 -5.33 -31.92 -25.73
C LYS A 26 -4.21 -31.35 -26.62
N ALA A 27 -3.35 -30.47 -26.11
CA ALA A 27 -2.19 -29.92 -26.81
C ALA A 27 -1.10 -30.96 -27.08
N TYR A 28 -0.98 -32.02 -26.28
CA TYR A 28 0.09 -33.03 -26.43
C TYR A 28 -0.29 -34.28 -27.25
N ALA A 29 -1.47 -34.33 -27.87
CA ALA A 29 -1.96 -35.56 -28.51
C ALA A 29 -1.62 -35.74 -29.99
N SER A 30 -0.85 -34.85 -30.65
CA SER A 30 -0.51 -35.09 -32.06
C SER A 30 0.78 -34.41 -32.55
N SER A 31 1.94 -34.94 -32.15
CA SER A 31 3.13 -35.06 -33.01
C SER A 31 4.26 -35.72 -32.23
N ALA A 32 4.61 -36.96 -32.57
CA ALA A 32 5.85 -37.57 -32.12
C ALA A 32 7.03 -36.99 -32.93
N ASP A 33 7.31 -35.72 -32.71
CA ASP A 33 8.54 -35.05 -33.17
C ASP A 33 9.55 -35.06 -32.01
N SER A 34 10.80 -35.42 -32.28
CA SER A 34 11.83 -35.53 -31.23
C SER A 34 12.09 -34.20 -30.53
N SER A 35 11.92 -33.09 -31.25
CA SER A 35 11.99 -31.71 -30.72
C SER A 35 10.94 -31.46 -29.64
N SER A 36 9.71 -31.93 -29.83
CA SER A 36 8.61 -31.78 -28.87
C SER A 36 8.83 -32.61 -27.59
N ALA A 37 9.45 -33.78 -27.72
CA ALA A 37 9.81 -34.61 -26.56
C ALA A 37 10.96 -34.01 -25.74
N GLU A 38 11.97 -33.43 -26.41
CA GLU A 38 13.10 -32.74 -25.77
C GLU A 38 12.66 -31.47 -25.03
N ALA A 39 11.82 -30.64 -25.67
CA ALA A 39 11.20 -29.48 -25.03
C ALA A 39 10.43 -29.85 -23.76
N LEU A 40 9.61 -30.91 -23.81
CA LEU A 40 8.84 -31.38 -22.65
C LEU A 40 9.75 -31.90 -21.52
N ALA A 41 10.84 -32.59 -21.85
CA ALA A 41 11.79 -33.08 -20.85
C ALA A 41 12.45 -31.92 -20.10
N HIS A 42 12.95 -30.91 -20.81
CA HIS A 42 13.55 -29.73 -20.21
C HIS A 42 12.52 -28.89 -19.44
N TYR A 43 11.31 -28.71 -19.98
CA TYR A 43 10.22 -28.03 -19.28
C TYR A 43 9.88 -28.71 -17.95
N THR A 44 9.75 -30.05 -17.95
CA THR A 44 9.45 -30.79 -16.71
C THR A 44 10.60 -30.74 -15.71
N MET A 45 11.86 -30.74 -16.16
CA MET A 45 13.01 -30.54 -15.27
C MET A 45 13.01 -29.13 -14.65
N GLY A 46 12.69 -28.10 -15.44
CA GLY A 46 12.50 -26.74 -14.93
C GLY A 46 11.42 -26.67 -13.84
N LEU A 47 10.28 -27.35 -14.03
CA LEU A 47 9.23 -27.44 -13.01
C LEU A 47 9.69 -28.15 -11.72
N VAL A 48 10.56 -29.16 -11.85
CA VAL A 48 11.16 -29.83 -10.68
C VAL A 48 12.09 -28.89 -9.93
N HIS A 49 12.94 -28.14 -10.64
CA HIS A 49 13.80 -27.13 -10.01
C HIS A 49 13.00 -26.01 -9.34
N ASP A 50 11.90 -25.55 -9.95
CA ASP A 50 10.93 -24.64 -9.34
C ASP A 50 10.39 -25.17 -8.00
N LEU A 51 10.05 -26.46 -7.93
CA LEU A 51 9.55 -27.10 -6.71
C LEU A 51 10.61 -27.15 -5.59
N TYR A 52 11.88 -27.25 -5.95
CA TYR A 52 13.01 -27.26 -5.02
C TYR A 52 13.63 -25.87 -4.79
N GLU A 53 13.00 -24.80 -5.29
CA GLU A 53 13.46 -23.40 -5.19
C GLU A 53 14.86 -23.17 -5.82
N SER A 54 15.29 -24.06 -6.71
CA SER A 54 16.54 -23.97 -7.47
C SER A 54 16.32 -23.07 -8.70
N THR A 55 16.25 -21.76 -8.48
CA THR A 55 15.74 -20.79 -9.46
C THR A 55 16.63 -20.68 -10.70
N GLU A 56 17.95 -20.65 -10.53
CA GLU A 56 18.92 -20.56 -11.60
C GLU A 56 18.94 -21.82 -12.48
N GLU A 57 18.85 -23.00 -11.87
CA GLU A 57 18.73 -24.26 -12.60
C GLU A 57 17.41 -24.36 -13.36
N ALA A 58 16.31 -23.86 -12.78
CA ALA A 58 15.02 -23.79 -13.46
C ALA A 58 15.10 -22.93 -14.72
N VAL A 59 15.73 -21.75 -14.64
CA VAL A 59 15.98 -20.86 -15.79
C VAL A 59 16.73 -21.60 -16.89
N ALA A 60 17.85 -22.26 -16.55
CA ALA A 60 18.68 -22.96 -17.53
C ALA A 60 17.91 -24.10 -18.24
N GLU A 61 17.03 -24.82 -17.53
CA GLU A 61 16.20 -25.85 -18.13
C GLU A 61 15.08 -25.26 -18.99
N TYR A 62 14.45 -24.16 -18.60
CA TYR A 62 13.45 -23.49 -19.44
C TYR A 62 14.05 -22.87 -20.71
N GLU A 63 15.26 -22.31 -20.64
CA GLU A 63 15.99 -21.81 -21.82
C GLU A 63 16.23 -22.94 -22.84
N LYS A 64 16.71 -24.11 -22.39
CA LYS A 64 16.88 -25.29 -23.26
C LYS A 64 15.54 -25.77 -23.84
N ALA A 65 14.47 -25.71 -23.05
CA ALA A 65 13.15 -26.09 -23.53
C ALA A 65 12.68 -25.17 -24.69
N LEU A 66 12.98 -23.87 -24.61
CA LEU A 66 12.67 -22.89 -25.67
C LEU A 66 13.55 -23.03 -26.92
N GLU A 67 14.77 -23.57 -26.82
CA GLU A 67 15.58 -23.91 -28.00
C GLU A 67 14.86 -24.92 -28.91
N SER A 68 14.08 -25.83 -28.30
CA SER A 68 13.34 -26.88 -28.99
C SER A 68 11.89 -26.49 -29.35
N ASP A 69 11.23 -25.69 -28.51
CA ASP A 69 9.87 -25.18 -28.75
C ASP A 69 9.72 -23.69 -28.41
N PRO A 70 10.16 -22.79 -29.30
CA PRO A 70 10.16 -21.33 -29.05
C PRO A 70 8.77 -20.68 -29.14
N ALA A 71 7.71 -21.44 -29.40
CA ALA A 71 6.34 -20.93 -29.49
C ALA A 71 5.49 -21.31 -28.28
N HIS A 72 6.04 -22.04 -27.31
CA HIS A 72 5.30 -22.53 -26.16
C HIS A 72 5.15 -21.46 -25.06
N TYR A 73 4.00 -20.78 -25.03
CA TYR A 73 3.76 -19.66 -24.12
C TYR A 73 3.97 -20.00 -22.63
N LEU A 74 3.63 -21.22 -22.17
CA LEU A 74 3.83 -21.59 -20.76
C LEU A 74 5.32 -21.66 -20.36
N ILE A 75 6.22 -21.98 -21.29
CA ILE A 75 7.65 -22.03 -21.01
C ILE A 75 8.18 -20.60 -20.85
N HIS A 76 7.79 -19.70 -21.76
CA HIS A 76 8.06 -18.26 -21.62
C HIS A 76 7.54 -17.70 -20.29
N PHE A 77 6.31 -18.05 -19.89
CA PHE A 77 5.75 -17.61 -18.60
C PHE A 77 6.58 -18.11 -17.40
N LYS A 78 6.97 -19.39 -17.41
CA LYS A 78 7.77 -19.98 -16.33
C LYS A 78 9.18 -19.41 -16.26
N LEU A 79 9.82 -19.21 -17.40
CA LEU A 79 11.11 -18.54 -17.51
C LEU A 79 11.02 -17.11 -16.97
N ALA A 80 10.00 -16.35 -17.38
CA ALA A 80 9.78 -15.00 -16.89
C ALA A 80 9.57 -14.91 -15.37
N SER A 81 8.78 -15.84 -14.81
CA SER A 81 8.55 -15.91 -13.37
C SER A 81 9.84 -16.14 -12.59
N ASN A 82 10.74 -16.98 -13.12
CA ASN A 82 12.04 -17.22 -12.49
C ASN A 82 13.01 -16.05 -12.67
N TYR A 83 13.05 -15.40 -13.84
CA TYR A 83 13.78 -14.13 -14.00
C TYR A 83 13.29 -13.06 -13.01
N ALA A 84 11.97 -12.95 -12.79
CA ALA A 84 11.41 -12.02 -11.82
C ALA A 84 11.87 -12.33 -10.38
N ARG A 85 11.95 -13.61 -9.99
CA ARG A 85 12.48 -14.04 -8.69
C ARG A 85 13.97 -13.69 -8.52
N LEU A 86 14.74 -13.74 -9.60
CA LEU A 86 16.15 -13.32 -9.62
C LEU A 86 16.32 -11.79 -9.68
N GLY A 87 15.24 -11.02 -9.77
CA GLY A 87 15.29 -9.56 -9.95
C GLY A 87 15.72 -9.12 -11.36
N MET A 88 15.80 -10.05 -12.31
CA MET A 88 16.07 -9.82 -13.73
C MET A 88 14.81 -9.32 -14.43
N TYR A 89 14.34 -8.15 -14.01
CA TYR A 89 13.05 -7.60 -14.47
C TYR A 89 13.00 -7.30 -15.98
N PRO A 90 14.03 -6.78 -16.65
CA PRO A 90 14.00 -6.57 -18.10
C PRO A 90 13.75 -7.86 -18.89
N GLU A 91 14.44 -8.94 -18.51
CA GLU A 91 14.31 -10.28 -19.10
C GLU A 91 12.93 -10.86 -18.81
N ALA A 92 12.46 -10.76 -17.55
CA ALA A 92 11.12 -11.19 -17.17
C ALA A 92 10.03 -10.48 -17.99
N ILE A 93 10.13 -9.16 -18.17
CA ILE A 93 9.17 -8.38 -18.97
C ILE A 93 9.19 -8.82 -20.44
N ALA A 94 10.38 -9.08 -21.02
CA ALA A 94 10.49 -9.53 -22.40
C ALA A 94 9.78 -10.87 -22.63
N GLU A 95 10.02 -11.83 -21.73
CA GLU A 95 9.39 -13.15 -21.78
C GLU A 95 7.87 -13.10 -21.51
N LEU A 96 7.40 -12.24 -20.61
CA LEU A 96 5.97 -12.03 -20.39
C LEU A 96 5.27 -11.39 -21.59
N LYS A 97 5.92 -10.43 -22.26
CA LYS A 97 5.37 -9.86 -23.50
C LYS A 97 5.28 -10.90 -24.62
N THR A 98 6.24 -11.82 -24.69
CA THR A 98 6.15 -12.97 -25.60
C THR A 98 5.00 -13.90 -25.20
N THR A 99 4.82 -14.18 -23.91
CA THR A 99 3.71 -14.98 -23.38
C THR A 99 2.36 -14.41 -23.80
N VAL A 100 2.11 -13.12 -23.54
CA VAL A 100 0.85 -12.43 -23.89
C VAL A 100 0.63 -12.39 -25.42
N ARG A 101 1.72 -12.28 -26.21
CA ARG A 101 1.62 -12.32 -27.68
C ARG A 101 1.19 -13.71 -28.19
N LEU A 102 1.68 -14.78 -27.56
CA LEU A 102 1.39 -16.17 -27.94
C LEU A 102 0.04 -16.65 -27.40
N ASN A 103 -0.35 -16.19 -26.21
CA ASN A 103 -1.63 -16.44 -25.59
C ASN A 103 -2.21 -15.15 -24.99
N THR A 104 -3.12 -14.51 -25.73
CA THR A 104 -3.72 -13.24 -25.35
C THR A 104 -4.71 -13.32 -24.19
N GLU A 105 -5.08 -14.53 -23.77
CA GLU A 105 -6.01 -14.75 -22.65
C GLU A 105 -5.29 -15.14 -21.36
N ASP A 106 -3.95 -15.18 -21.35
CA ASP A 106 -3.16 -15.50 -20.16
C ASP A 106 -3.16 -14.34 -19.15
N LEU A 107 -4.13 -14.39 -18.23
CA LEU A 107 -4.27 -13.41 -17.16
C LEU A 107 -3.12 -13.47 -16.14
N GLN A 108 -2.42 -14.60 -16.02
CA GLN A 108 -1.30 -14.73 -15.10
C GLN A 108 -0.10 -13.93 -15.60
N ALA A 109 0.12 -13.91 -16.92
CA ALA A 109 1.17 -13.09 -17.53
C ALA A 109 0.91 -11.59 -17.33
N HIS A 110 -0.32 -11.13 -17.57
CA HIS A 110 -0.72 -9.75 -17.28
C HIS A 110 -0.55 -9.40 -15.80
N TYR A 111 -0.91 -10.32 -14.90
CA TYR A 111 -0.80 -10.09 -13.46
C TYR A 111 0.67 -9.93 -13.03
N LEU A 112 1.56 -10.79 -13.52
CA LEU A 112 2.98 -10.69 -13.21
C LEU A 112 3.62 -9.43 -13.82
N LEU A 113 3.23 -9.02 -15.04
CA LEU A 113 3.63 -7.74 -15.61
C LEU A 113 3.21 -6.57 -14.71
N ALA A 114 1.95 -6.57 -14.26
CA ALA A 114 1.42 -5.54 -13.39
C ALA A 114 2.19 -5.43 -12.06
N LEU A 115 2.53 -6.57 -11.44
CA LEU A 115 3.35 -6.62 -10.23
C LEU A 115 4.76 -6.06 -10.48
N ILE A 116 5.44 -6.52 -11.53
CA ILE A 116 6.80 -6.04 -11.86
C ILE A 116 6.79 -4.53 -12.12
N TYR A 117 5.81 -4.03 -12.88
CA TYR A 117 5.66 -2.60 -13.13
C TYR A 117 5.35 -1.81 -11.85
N SER A 118 4.53 -2.37 -10.94
CA SER A 118 4.24 -1.76 -9.64
C SER A 118 5.50 -1.66 -8.78
N THR A 119 6.30 -2.72 -8.70
CA THR A 119 7.59 -2.73 -7.97
C THR A 119 8.57 -1.70 -8.53
N GLN A 120 8.59 -1.51 -9.85
CA GLN A 120 9.42 -0.49 -10.51
C GLN A 120 8.80 0.91 -10.48
N LYS A 121 7.68 1.11 -9.79
CA LYS A 121 6.92 2.37 -9.72
C LYS A 121 6.47 2.90 -11.09
N GLN A 122 6.36 2.02 -12.08
CA GLN A 122 5.82 2.31 -13.41
C GLN A 122 4.29 2.20 -13.36
N TYR A 123 3.67 3.07 -12.57
CA TYR A 123 2.27 2.91 -12.17
C TYR A 123 1.30 2.91 -13.36
N ASP A 124 1.53 3.71 -14.40
CA ASP A 124 0.62 3.76 -15.56
C ASP A 124 0.61 2.42 -16.32
N LEU A 125 1.79 1.79 -16.50
CA LEU A 125 1.91 0.47 -17.11
C LEU A 125 1.26 -0.59 -16.22
N ALA A 126 1.51 -0.55 -14.91
CA ALA A 126 0.90 -1.48 -13.97
C ALA A 126 -0.64 -1.40 -13.98
N SER A 127 -1.21 -0.18 -13.97
CA SER A 127 -2.65 0.00 -14.03
C SER A 127 -3.25 -0.51 -15.34
N ALA A 128 -2.56 -0.32 -16.47
CA ALA A 128 -3.05 -0.81 -17.76
C ALA A 128 -3.14 -2.34 -17.79
N GLU A 129 -2.16 -3.06 -17.22
CA GLU A 129 -2.17 -4.52 -17.15
C GLU A 129 -3.30 -5.05 -16.24
N TYR A 130 -3.53 -4.43 -15.08
CA TYR A 130 -4.67 -4.81 -14.22
C TYR A 130 -6.04 -4.49 -14.84
N GLU A 131 -6.16 -3.37 -15.56
CA GLU A 131 -7.38 -3.04 -16.32
C GLU A 131 -7.69 -4.09 -17.39
N LEU A 132 -6.67 -4.64 -18.06
CA LEU A 132 -6.83 -5.75 -19.02
C LEU A 132 -7.37 -7.02 -18.33
N ILE A 133 -6.87 -7.34 -17.13
CA ILE A 133 -7.35 -8.48 -16.34
C ILE A 133 -8.84 -8.31 -16.02
N LEU A 134 -9.26 -7.17 -15.48
CA LEU A 134 -10.66 -6.92 -15.14
C LEU A 134 -11.58 -6.99 -16.36
N LYS A 135 -11.13 -6.43 -17.49
CA LYS A 135 -11.87 -6.48 -18.75
C LYS A 135 -12.09 -7.92 -19.22
N SER A 136 -11.11 -8.80 -19.03
CA SER A 136 -11.22 -10.21 -19.40
C SER A 136 -12.10 -11.01 -18.43
N LEU A 137 -11.89 -10.85 -17.11
CA LEU A 137 -12.63 -11.57 -16.06
C LEU A 137 -14.14 -11.30 -16.08
N SER A 138 -14.55 -10.08 -16.45
CA SER A 138 -15.97 -9.70 -16.59
C SER A 138 -16.79 -10.62 -17.52
N ARG A 139 -16.13 -11.50 -18.30
CA ARG A 139 -16.76 -12.41 -19.24
C ARG A 139 -16.89 -13.86 -18.73
N THR A 140 -16.17 -14.29 -17.70
CA THR A 140 -16.03 -15.73 -17.42
C THR A 140 -15.85 -16.17 -15.96
N GLU A 141 -15.51 -15.32 -14.98
CA GLU A 141 -15.13 -15.78 -13.62
C GLU A 141 -15.60 -14.80 -12.52
N PRO A 142 -15.71 -15.26 -11.24
CA PRO A 142 -16.04 -14.39 -10.09
C PRO A 142 -15.04 -13.24 -9.94
N GLU A 143 -15.58 -12.06 -9.62
CA GLU A 143 -14.84 -10.80 -9.45
C GLU A 143 -13.60 -10.96 -8.55
N ASN A 144 -12.39 -10.76 -9.10
CA ASN A 144 -11.16 -10.83 -8.31
C ASN A 144 -10.98 -9.54 -7.51
N VAL A 145 -11.43 -9.57 -6.25
CA VAL A 145 -11.33 -8.49 -5.26
C VAL A 145 -9.90 -7.93 -5.17
N GLU A 146 -8.89 -8.79 -5.27
CA GLU A 146 -7.48 -8.41 -5.12
C GLU A 146 -7.05 -7.43 -6.22
N VAL A 147 -7.49 -7.66 -7.47
CA VAL A 147 -7.17 -6.79 -8.60
C VAL A 147 -7.78 -5.39 -8.44
N PHE A 148 -9.02 -5.30 -7.93
CA PHE A 148 -9.62 -4.02 -7.59
C PHE A 148 -8.83 -3.30 -6.48
N GLY A 149 -8.41 -4.02 -5.45
CA GLY A 149 -7.56 -3.47 -4.39
C GLY A 149 -6.24 -2.90 -4.92
N TYR A 150 -5.53 -3.65 -5.77
CA TYR A 150 -4.28 -3.19 -6.37
C TYR A 150 -4.47 -1.98 -7.29
N LEU A 151 -5.52 -1.96 -8.12
CA LEU A 151 -5.83 -0.79 -8.94
C LEU A 151 -6.16 0.44 -8.08
N GLY A 152 -6.92 0.25 -7.00
CA GLY A 152 -7.20 1.32 -6.03
C GLY A 152 -5.93 1.96 -5.48
N GLN A 153 -4.99 1.12 -5.02
CA GLN A 153 -3.69 1.58 -4.50
C GLN A 153 -2.82 2.26 -5.57
N LEU A 154 -2.81 1.73 -6.79
CA LEU A 154 -2.07 2.35 -7.91
C LEU A 154 -2.64 3.70 -8.28
N TYR A 155 -3.97 3.82 -8.40
CA TYR A 155 -4.61 5.09 -8.69
C TYR A 155 -4.42 6.11 -7.56
N TYR A 156 -4.44 5.67 -6.29
CA TYR A 156 -4.08 6.52 -5.18
C TYR A 156 -2.64 7.05 -5.31
N SER A 157 -1.68 6.17 -5.62
CA SER A 157 -0.27 6.54 -5.83
C SER A 157 -0.07 7.51 -7.01
N GLN A 158 -0.95 7.44 -8.01
CA GLN A 158 -1.00 8.36 -9.14
C GLN A 158 -1.79 9.66 -8.85
N LYS A 159 -2.31 9.83 -7.62
CA LYS A 159 -3.23 10.91 -7.22
C LYS A 159 -4.53 10.98 -8.03
N LYS A 160 -4.94 9.87 -8.65
CA LYS A 160 -6.21 9.73 -9.38
C LYS A 160 -7.29 9.28 -8.38
N TYR A 161 -7.61 10.13 -7.41
CA TYR A 161 -8.44 9.77 -6.25
C TYR A 161 -9.84 9.28 -6.63
N ASP A 162 -10.50 9.90 -7.61
CA ASP A 162 -11.83 9.47 -8.06
C ASP A 162 -11.82 8.01 -8.55
N LYS A 163 -10.78 7.63 -9.31
CA LYS A 163 -10.61 6.25 -9.78
C LYS A 163 -10.28 5.30 -8.64
N ALA A 164 -9.45 5.73 -7.68
CA ALA A 164 -9.11 4.91 -6.52
C ALA A 164 -10.35 4.60 -5.68
N ILE A 165 -11.21 5.60 -5.45
CA ILE A 165 -12.50 5.45 -4.77
C ILE A 165 -13.37 4.44 -5.51
N GLU A 166 -13.53 4.57 -6.84
CA GLU A 166 -14.32 3.62 -7.64
C GLU A 166 -13.88 2.17 -7.44
N GLN A 167 -12.55 1.91 -7.43
CA GLN A 167 -12.06 0.55 -7.26
C GLN A 167 -12.23 0.03 -5.84
N PHE A 168 -11.99 0.85 -4.81
CA PHE A 168 -12.20 0.41 -3.43
C PHE A 168 -13.70 0.27 -3.08
N GLU A 169 -14.59 1.05 -3.70
CA GLU A 169 -16.04 0.83 -3.60
C GLU A 169 -16.43 -0.54 -4.16
N LYS A 170 -15.77 -1.01 -5.23
CA LYS A 170 -15.96 -2.38 -5.75
C LYS A 170 -15.49 -3.44 -4.76
N VAL A 171 -14.31 -3.25 -4.15
CA VAL A 171 -13.83 -4.12 -3.06
C VAL A 171 -14.84 -4.15 -1.91
N MET A 172 -15.34 -3.00 -1.46
CA MET A 172 -16.33 -2.92 -0.38
C MET A 172 -17.68 -3.56 -0.74
N GLN A 173 -18.12 -3.49 -2.00
CA GLN A 173 -19.32 -4.18 -2.49
C GLN A 173 -19.18 -5.70 -2.41
N LEU A 174 -18.00 -6.22 -2.74
CA LEU A 174 -17.69 -7.66 -2.72
C LEU A 174 -17.37 -8.18 -1.32
N GLU A 175 -16.73 -7.36 -0.51
CA GLU A 175 -16.32 -7.67 0.86
C GLU A 175 -16.85 -6.62 1.85
N PRO A 176 -18.17 -6.64 2.14
CA PRO A 176 -18.80 -5.63 3.00
C PRO A 176 -18.35 -5.68 4.48
N LYS A 177 -17.53 -6.68 4.85
CA LYS A 177 -16.96 -6.84 6.21
C LYS A 177 -15.43 -6.68 6.23
N ASN A 178 -14.88 -5.99 5.24
CA ASN A 178 -13.45 -5.69 5.19
C ASN A 178 -13.22 -4.31 5.85
N ALA A 179 -12.63 -4.30 7.05
CA ALA A 179 -12.38 -3.07 7.80
C ALA A 179 -11.30 -2.19 7.15
N GLU A 180 -10.30 -2.82 6.52
CA GLU A 180 -9.19 -2.16 5.84
C GLU A 180 -9.68 -1.37 4.61
N VAL A 181 -10.55 -1.94 3.77
CA VAL A 181 -11.09 -1.19 2.61
C VAL A 181 -11.93 0.01 3.07
N MET A 182 -12.66 -0.11 4.18
CA MET A 182 -13.41 1.02 4.74
C MET A 182 -12.48 2.12 5.25
N PHE A 183 -11.36 1.75 5.88
CA PHE A 183 -10.31 2.69 6.27
C PHE A 183 -9.71 3.40 5.05
N LEU A 184 -9.35 2.65 4.00
CA LEU A 184 -8.77 3.21 2.77
C LEU A 184 -9.74 4.16 2.06
N LEU A 185 -11.02 3.78 1.92
CA LEU A 185 -12.07 4.65 1.39
C LEU A 185 -12.27 5.89 2.28
N GLY A 186 -12.35 5.71 3.60
CA GLY A 186 -12.51 6.82 4.54
C GLY A 186 -11.37 7.83 4.40
N SER A 187 -10.14 7.35 4.27
CA SER A 187 -8.94 8.18 4.06
C SER A 187 -8.99 8.94 2.73
N LEU A 188 -9.43 8.29 1.64
CA LEU A 188 -9.63 8.93 0.34
C LEU A 188 -10.74 9.99 0.36
N TYR A 189 -11.85 9.72 1.05
CA TYR A 189 -12.92 10.72 1.21
C TYR A 189 -12.46 11.90 2.06
N LEU A 190 -11.59 11.68 3.05
CA LEU A 190 -11.01 12.77 3.82
C LEU A 190 -10.10 13.66 2.95
N GLU A 191 -9.24 13.04 2.14
CA GLU A 191 -8.34 13.73 1.19
C GLU A 191 -9.13 14.53 0.13
N THR A 192 -10.28 14.02 -0.30
CA THR A 192 -11.21 14.69 -1.23
C THR A 192 -12.23 15.60 -0.54
N GLN A 193 -12.00 15.97 0.73
CA GLN A 193 -12.79 16.91 1.54
C GLN A 193 -14.23 16.47 1.86
N GLN A 194 -14.55 15.19 1.71
CA GLN A 194 -15.83 14.58 2.06
C GLN A 194 -15.82 14.01 3.48
N LYS A 195 -15.46 14.87 4.46
CA LYS A 195 -15.30 14.50 5.88
C LYS A 195 -16.48 13.70 6.47
N PRO A 196 -17.77 14.03 6.23
CA PRO A 196 -18.87 13.25 6.79
C PRO A 196 -18.89 11.79 6.32
N VAL A 197 -18.53 11.52 5.06
CA VAL A 197 -18.47 10.17 4.50
C VAL A 197 -17.29 9.41 5.11
N ALA A 198 -16.14 10.07 5.26
CA ALA A 198 -14.97 9.49 5.92
C ALA A 198 -15.27 9.04 7.36
N VAL A 199 -15.95 9.87 8.15
CA VAL A 199 -16.34 9.54 9.53
C VAL A 199 -17.24 8.30 9.59
N ASP A 200 -18.25 8.21 8.72
CA ASP A 200 -19.14 7.04 8.65
C ASP A 200 -18.37 5.74 8.33
N LEU A 201 -17.43 5.81 7.39
CA LEU A 201 -16.59 4.67 7.02
C LEU A 201 -15.63 4.25 8.13
N PHE A 202 -14.97 5.20 8.81
CA PHE A 202 -14.11 4.87 9.96
C PHE A 202 -14.91 4.25 11.10
N LEU A 203 -16.12 4.75 11.37
CA LEU A 203 -17.02 4.15 12.38
C LEU A 203 -17.39 2.71 12.02
N LYS A 204 -17.76 2.44 10.76
CA LYS A 204 -18.07 1.09 10.28
C LYS A 204 -16.84 0.16 10.33
N SER A 205 -15.67 0.68 9.97
CA SER A 205 -14.40 -0.04 10.08
C SER A 205 -14.16 -0.49 11.54
N ILE A 206 -14.32 0.42 12.51
CA ILE A 206 -14.18 0.13 13.95
C ILE A 206 -15.28 -0.80 14.47
N GLU A 207 -16.48 -0.75 13.92
CA GLU A 207 -17.56 -1.69 14.27
C GLU A 207 -17.21 -3.13 13.86
N ILE A 208 -16.59 -3.30 12.68
CA ILE A 208 -16.15 -4.60 12.17
C ILE A 208 -14.89 -5.09 12.88
N ASP A 209 -13.90 -4.20 13.02
CA ASP A 209 -12.63 -4.45 13.69
C ASP A 209 -12.34 -3.35 14.71
N PRO A 210 -12.69 -3.57 15.99
CA PRO A 210 -12.44 -2.61 17.07
C PRO A 210 -10.96 -2.31 17.34
N GLU A 211 -10.03 -3.09 16.80
CA GLU A 211 -8.58 -2.89 16.93
C GLU A 211 -7.94 -2.36 15.63
N HIS A 212 -8.74 -1.88 14.68
CA HIS A 212 -8.21 -1.22 13.49
C HIS A 212 -7.62 0.15 13.83
N ASP A 213 -6.33 0.16 14.13
CA ASP A 213 -5.51 1.30 14.55
C ASP A 213 -5.61 2.52 13.61
N GLY A 214 -5.57 2.32 12.29
CA GLY A 214 -5.68 3.38 11.30
C GLY A 214 -7.02 4.13 11.39
N SER A 215 -8.14 3.40 11.46
CA SER A 215 -9.48 4.00 11.63
C SER A 215 -9.64 4.67 12.99
N LEU A 216 -9.11 4.07 14.06
CA LEU A 216 -9.09 4.68 15.39
C LEU A 216 -8.35 6.02 15.37
N ASN A 217 -7.15 6.04 14.80
CA ASN A 217 -6.34 7.25 14.71
C ASN A 217 -7.02 8.33 13.86
N SER A 218 -7.46 7.98 12.64
CA SER A 218 -8.11 8.93 11.72
C SER A 218 -9.38 9.54 12.30
N LEU A 219 -10.22 8.72 12.94
CA LEU A 219 -11.42 9.21 13.61
C LEU A 219 -11.09 10.09 14.82
N GLY A 220 -10.12 9.66 15.63
CA GLY A 220 -9.66 10.42 16.78
C GLY A 220 -9.07 11.78 16.40
N TYR A 221 -8.26 11.84 15.35
CA TYR A 221 -7.73 13.09 14.79
C TYR A 221 -8.85 14.01 14.27
N ILE A 222 -9.87 13.45 13.61
CA ILE A 222 -11.05 14.20 13.17
C ILE A 222 -11.82 14.81 14.37
N TYR A 223 -11.96 14.06 15.46
CA TYR A 223 -12.65 14.52 16.68
C TYR A 223 -11.84 15.52 17.48
N ALA A 224 -10.51 15.55 17.32
CA ALA A 224 -9.64 16.55 17.95
C ALA A 224 -9.98 18.00 17.54
N GLU A 225 -10.68 18.18 16.42
CA GLU A 225 -11.14 19.49 15.94
C GLU A 225 -12.49 19.93 16.53
N ASP A 226 -13.14 19.09 17.33
CA ASP A 226 -14.39 19.41 18.03
C ASP A 226 -14.13 19.43 19.55
N GLU A 227 -14.20 20.62 20.16
CA GLU A 227 -13.95 20.82 21.59
C GLU A 227 -14.83 19.92 22.47
N ALA A 228 -16.06 19.62 22.04
CA ALA A 228 -16.98 18.77 22.78
C ALA A 228 -16.56 17.28 22.79
N ARG A 229 -15.66 16.88 21.88
CA ARG A 229 -15.29 15.48 21.63
C ARG A 229 -13.84 15.16 21.95
N LEU A 230 -13.13 16.07 22.61
CA LEU A 230 -11.70 15.89 22.94
C LEU A 230 -11.42 14.69 23.86
N ASP A 231 -12.38 14.27 24.69
CA ASP A 231 -12.23 13.05 25.50
C ASP A 231 -12.36 11.78 24.64
N GLU A 232 -13.32 11.75 23.72
CA GLU A 232 -13.48 10.65 22.75
C GLU A 232 -12.26 10.56 21.82
N ALA A 233 -11.78 11.71 21.32
CA ALA A 233 -10.58 11.80 20.50
C ALA A 233 -9.36 11.19 21.23
N LEU A 234 -9.20 11.52 22.51
CA LEU A 234 -8.10 11.03 23.32
C LEU A 234 -8.17 9.51 23.54
N ASP A 235 -9.35 8.95 23.78
CA ASP A 235 -9.52 7.50 23.92
C ASP A 235 -9.14 6.76 22.62
N LEU A 236 -9.69 7.21 21.48
CA LEU A 236 -9.45 6.61 20.17
C LEU A 236 -7.97 6.62 19.80
N VAL A 237 -7.31 7.78 19.91
CA VAL A 237 -5.90 7.89 19.54
C VAL A 237 -5.00 7.13 20.53
N LYS A 238 -5.30 7.12 21.83
CA LYS A 238 -4.55 6.29 22.80
C LYS A 238 -4.62 4.81 22.46
N ARG A 239 -5.78 4.32 22.02
CA ARG A 239 -5.93 2.93 21.56
C ARG A 239 -5.08 2.66 20.33
N ALA A 240 -5.10 3.56 19.33
CA ALA A 240 -4.24 3.44 18.14
C ALA A 240 -2.74 3.39 18.51
N VAL A 241 -2.27 4.29 19.38
CA VAL A 241 -0.88 4.30 19.88
C VAL A 241 -0.57 3.06 20.74
N THR A 242 -1.55 2.47 21.43
CA THR A 242 -1.34 1.23 22.18
C THR A 242 -1.11 0.04 21.24
N LEU A 243 -1.79 0.01 20.09
CA LEU A 243 -1.67 -1.02 19.07
C LEU A 243 -0.37 -0.89 18.27
N ASP A 244 0.01 0.35 17.91
CA ASP A 244 1.28 0.65 17.24
C ASP A 244 2.00 1.83 17.93
N PRO A 245 2.81 1.56 18.98
CA PRO A 245 3.43 2.59 19.81
C PRO A 245 4.58 3.35 19.17
N ASP A 246 5.11 2.86 18.05
CA ASP A 246 6.22 3.47 17.33
C ASP A 246 5.76 4.07 15.98
N ASN A 247 4.44 4.23 15.80
CA ASN A 247 3.87 4.97 14.70
C ASN A 247 3.98 6.49 14.92
N GLY A 248 4.87 7.15 14.18
CA GLY A 248 5.07 8.60 14.29
C GLY A 248 3.80 9.42 14.03
N ALA A 249 2.93 9.00 13.11
CA ALA A 249 1.69 9.72 12.80
C ALA A 249 0.64 9.59 13.91
N TYR A 250 0.59 8.45 14.61
CA TYR A 250 -0.34 8.27 15.74
C TYR A 250 0.14 9.05 16.97
N LEU A 251 1.45 9.09 17.21
CA LEU A 251 2.04 9.93 18.25
C LEU A 251 1.84 11.42 17.99
N ASP A 252 1.91 11.85 16.72
CA ASP A 252 1.55 13.22 16.32
C ASP A 252 0.09 13.52 16.66
N SER A 253 -0.82 12.63 16.26
CA SER A 253 -2.26 12.75 16.54
C SER A 253 -2.51 12.82 18.06
N LEU A 254 -1.80 12.01 18.86
CA LEU A 254 -1.93 12.00 20.32
C LEU A 254 -1.47 13.33 20.91
N GLY A 255 -0.31 13.81 20.48
CA GLY A 255 0.21 15.10 20.89
C GLY A 255 -0.70 16.26 20.51
N TRP A 256 -1.32 16.19 19.32
CA TRP A 256 -2.31 17.17 18.88
C TRP A 256 -3.56 17.19 19.75
N VAL A 257 -4.10 16.03 20.11
CA VAL A 257 -5.23 15.93 21.04
C VAL A 257 -4.86 16.52 22.41
N TYR A 258 -3.68 16.19 22.95
CA TYR A 258 -3.21 16.80 24.20
C TYR A 258 -3.09 18.32 24.11
N TYR A 259 -2.57 18.84 22.99
CA TYR A 259 -2.47 20.28 22.74
C TYR A 259 -3.85 20.93 22.78
N LYS A 260 -4.85 20.35 22.09
CA LYS A 260 -6.24 20.85 22.07
C LYS A 260 -6.89 20.84 23.44
N LYS A 261 -6.52 19.89 24.31
CA LYS A 261 -6.94 19.82 25.72
C LYS A 261 -6.19 20.77 26.66
N GLY A 262 -5.17 21.49 26.17
CA GLY A 262 -4.31 22.34 26.99
C GLY A 262 -3.25 21.58 27.82
N MET A 263 -3.08 20.28 27.57
CA MET A 263 -2.10 19.41 28.22
C MET A 263 -0.75 19.52 27.50
N TYR A 264 -0.12 20.70 27.58
CA TYR A 264 1.01 21.05 26.72
C TYR A 264 2.29 20.24 27.01
N THR A 265 2.49 19.76 28.24
CA THR A 265 3.64 18.93 28.58
C THR A 265 3.53 17.54 27.95
N GLU A 266 2.37 16.89 28.07
CA GLU A 266 2.08 15.60 27.45
C GLU A 266 2.06 15.69 25.91
N ALA A 267 1.58 16.83 25.38
CA ALA A 267 1.66 17.13 23.96
C ALA A 267 3.13 17.17 23.49
N LEU A 268 4.00 17.88 24.22
CA LEU A 268 5.41 18.01 23.89
C LEU A 268 6.11 16.64 23.89
N GLU A 269 5.89 15.82 24.92
CA GLU A 269 6.49 14.49 25.01
C GLU A 269 6.10 13.60 23.82
N SER A 270 4.80 13.57 23.49
CA SER A 270 4.27 12.75 22.39
C SER A 270 4.84 13.20 21.03
N LEU A 271 4.85 14.51 20.78
CA LEU A 271 5.34 15.09 19.52
C LEU A 271 6.86 14.99 19.36
N GLN A 272 7.62 15.09 20.47
CA GLN A 272 9.06 14.84 20.42
C GLN A 272 9.35 13.40 20.04
N LYS A 273 8.61 12.43 20.60
CA LYS A 273 8.72 11.02 20.17
C LYS A 273 8.36 10.89 18.69
N ALA A 274 7.29 11.53 18.23
CA ALA A 274 6.88 11.53 16.82
C ALA A 274 8.00 12.05 15.89
N ASP A 275 8.64 13.18 16.21
CA ASP A 275 9.72 13.78 15.39
C ASP A 275 10.98 12.89 15.33
N THR A 276 11.20 12.00 16.31
CA THR A 276 12.28 11.01 16.23
C THR A 276 12.00 9.86 15.27
N LEU A 277 10.73 9.56 15.00
CA LEU A 277 10.28 8.40 14.23
C LEU A 277 9.90 8.78 12.79
N LEU A 278 9.34 9.98 12.61
CA LEU A 278 8.85 10.46 11.33
C LEU A 278 9.24 11.92 11.12
N LYS A 279 10.01 12.19 10.06
CA LYS A 279 10.32 13.56 9.65
C LYS A 279 9.18 14.11 8.81
N ASP A 280 8.32 14.91 9.42
CA ASP A 280 7.16 15.49 8.76
C ASP A 280 6.97 17.00 9.09
N ALA A 281 6.42 17.74 8.12
CA ALA A 281 6.22 19.18 8.25
C ALA A 281 5.13 19.53 9.28
N ILE A 282 4.08 18.72 9.39
CA ILE A 282 2.98 18.90 10.33
C ILE A 282 3.46 18.69 11.76
N ILE A 283 4.25 17.64 12.02
CA ILE A 283 4.85 17.38 13.34
C ILE A 283 5.69 18.59 13.78
N CYS A 284 6.49 19.15 12.87
CA CYS A 284 7.26 20.36 13.14
C CYS A 284 6.37 21.57 13.43
N ASP A 285 5.23 21.71 12.75
CA ASP A 285 4.26 22.78 13.03
C ASP A 285 3.62 22.63 14.41
N HIS A 286 3.13 21.44 14.75
CA HIS A 286 2.55 21.12 16.05
C HIS A 286 3.55 21.33 17.20
N LEU A 287 4.82 20.92 17.03
CA LEU A 287 5.88 21.22 17.99
C LEU A 287 6.07 22.73 18.17
N GLY A 288 6.06 23.49 17.08
CA GLY A 288 6.12 24.94 17.13
C GLY A 288 4.98 25.54 17.96
N ASP A 289 3.76 25.05 17.75
CA ASP A 289 2.57 25.49 18.47
C ASP A 289 2.63 25.16 19.97
N VAL A 290 3.11 23.96 20.33
CA VAL A 290 3.30 23.55 21.73
C VAL A 290 4.37 24.39 22.42
N TYR A 291 5.54 24.56 21.81
CA TYR A 291 6.60 25.42 22.38
C TYR A 291 6.12 26.85 22.57
N TYR A 292 5.29 27.37 21.64
CA TYR A 292 4.72 28.70 21.79
C TYR A 292 3.80 28.79 23.02
N LYS A 293 2.93 27.79 23.25
CA LYS A 293 2.07 27.74 24.44
C LYS A 293 2.84 27.57 25.74
N LEU A 294 4.02 26.96 25.69
CA LEU A 294 4.95 26.81 26.81
C LEU A 294 5.86 28.04 27.03
N ASN A 295 5.64 29.15 26.30
CA ASN A 295 6.48 30.35 26.31
C ASN A 295 7.94 30.14 25.85
N GLU A 296 8.24 29.03 25.16
CA GLU A 296 9.55 28.76 24.56
C GLU A 296 9.62 29.32 23.13
N VAL A 297 9.50 30.64 23.03
CA VAL A 297 9.30 31.37 21.75
C VAL A 297 10.40 31.10 20.71
N ASP A 298 11.66 30.99 21.12
CA ASP A 298 12.76 30.73 20.19
C ASP A 298 12.68 29.34 19.57
N LYS A 299 12.32 28.32 20.37
CA LYS A 299 12.08 26.96 19.87
C LYS A 299 10.87 26.91 18.96
N ALA A 300 9.79 27.60 19.32
CA ALA A 300 8.60 27.70 18.45
C ALA A 300 8.98 28.22 17.06
N LYS A 301 9.74 29.32 17.00
CA LYS A 301 10.23 29.90 15.76
C LYS A 301 11.16 28.96 14.98
N GLN A 302 12.01 28.19 15.67
CA GLN A 302 12.86 27.19 15.04
C GLN A 302 12.04 26.08 14.38
N TYR A 303 11.07 25.51 15.10
CA TYR A 303 10.26 24.40 14.59
C TYR A 303 9.30 24.81 13.48
N TRP A 304 8.70 26.00 13.54
CA TRP A 304 7.93 26.54 12.41
C TRP A 304 8.79 26.78 11.16
N LYS A 305 10.06 27.16 11.31
CA LYS A 305 11.00 27.25 10.17
C LYS A 305 11.32 25.87 9.61
N LEU A 306 11.62 24.89 10.46
CA LEU A 306 11.85 23.50 10.03
C LEU A 306 10.63 22.94 9.28
N SER A 307 9.41 23.25 9.73
CA SER A 307 8.18 22.91 9.03
C SER A 307 8.15 23.50 7.61
N LEU A 308 8.49 24.78 7.45
CA LEU A 308 8.55 25.44 6.14
C LEU A 308 9.70 24.97 5.25
N ASP A 309 10.82 24.54 5.83
CA ASP A 309 11.93 23.94 5.08
C ASP A 309 11.51 22.60 4.43
N LEU A 310 10.65 21.84 5.12
CA LEU A 310 10.07 20.60 4.60
C LEU A 310 8.92 20.87 3.61
N ARG A 311 8.08 21.86 3.91
CA ARG A 311 6.90 22.21 3.10
C ARG A 311 6.68 23.73 3.05
N PRO A 312 7.24 24.44 2.04
CA PRO A 312 7.25 25.91 1.99
C PRO A 312 5.90 26.59 1.80
N GLU A 313 4.90 25.88 1.26
CA GLU A 313 3.59 26.43 0.87
C GLU A 313 2.60 26.62 2.05
N GLN A 314 3.02 26.32 3.28
CA GLN A 314 2.15 26.37 4.47
C GLN A 314 1.87 27.82 4.92
N THR A 315 0.83 28.42 4.35
CA THR A 315 0.43 29.81 4.62
C THR A 315 0.15 30.09 6.10
N ALA A 316 -0.43 29.14 6.82
CA ALA A 316 -0.71 29.25 8.25
C ALA A 316 0.58 29.43 9.06
N VAL A 317 1.61 28.61 8.81
CA VAL A 317 2.91 28.67 9.50
C VAL A 317 3.65 29.98 9.20
N VAL A 318 3.59 30.44 7.95
CA VAL A 318 4.13 31.75 7.54
C VAL A 318 3.47 32.88 8.34
N GLU A 319 2.15 32.82 8.55
CA GLU A 319 1.44 33.85 9.30
C GLU A 319 1.77 33.81 10.80
N LYS A 320 1.90 32.61 11.41
CA LYS A 320 2.39 32.45 12.79
C LYS A 320 3.72 33.18 13.01
N LEU A 321 4.68 32.97 12.09
CA LEU A 321 5.99 33.64 12.14
C LEU A 321 5.91 35.16 11.94
N LYS A 322 5.04 35.65 11.06
CA LYS A 322 4.83 37.09 10.84
C LYS A 322 4.24 37.77 12.08
N GLN A 323 3.22 37.17 12.69
CA GLN A 323 2.58 37.71 13.89
C GLN A 323 3.57 37.79 15.05
N LEU A 324 4.40 36.76 15.22
CA LEU A 324 5.43 36.74 16.25
C LEU A 324 6.41 37.92 16.11
N ASN A 325 6.92 38.15 14.89
CA ASN A 325 7.86 39.25 14.64
C ASN A 325 7.23 40.64 14.87
N LYS A 326 5.94 40.82 14.54
CA LYS A 326 5.22 42.08 14.81
C LYS A 326 5.15 42.37 16.32
N ASN A 327 4.85 41.35 17.12
CA ASN A 327 4.75 41.51 18.58
C ASN A 327 6.10 41.88 19.21
N THR A 328 7.22 41.29 18.73
CA THR A 328 8.57 41.67 19.19
C THR A 328 8.92 43.13 18.87
N THR A 329 8.54 43.63 17.68
CA THR A 329 8.82 45.04 17.31
C THR A 329 7.99 46.05 18.12
N ALA A 330 6.75 45.71 18.48
CA ALA A 330 5.87 46.56 19.27
C ALA A 330 6.28 46.67 20.75
N ASP A 331 6.92 45.64 21.31
CA ASP A 331 7.39 45.65 22.70
C ASP A 331 8.69 46.46 22.85
N SER A 332 9.55 46.42 21.82
CA SER A 332 10.79 47.21 21.76
C SER A 332 10.58 48.72 21.58
N SER A 333 9.39 49.15 21.14
CA SER A 333 9.04 50.57 20.95
C SER A 333 8.33 51.20 22.15
N LYS A 334 7.83 50.40 23.10
CA LYS A 334 7.25 50.86 24.37
C LYS A 334 8.26 51.02 25.50
N THR A 335 9.48 50.51 25.32
CA THR A 335 10.58 50.55 26.30
C THR A 335 11.62 51.64 26.01
N ARG A 336 11.31 52.60 25.13
CA ARG A 336 12.17 53.76 24.80
C ARG A 336 11.62 55.08 25.30
#